data_AF-A0A537P6L1-F1
#
_entry.id   AF-A0A537P6L1-F1
#
_cell.length_a   1.000
_cell.length_b   1.000
_cell.length_c   1.000
_cell.angle_alpha   90.00
_cell.angle_beta   90.00
_cell.angle_gamma   90.00
#
_symmetry.space_group_name_H-M   'P 1'
#
loop_
_entity.id
_entity.type
_entity.pdbx_description
1 polymer ?
#
loop_
_entity_poly.entity_id
_entity_poly.type
_entity_poly.pdbx_seq_one_letter_code
_entity_poly.pdbx_strand_id
1 'polypeptide(L)'
;MTPGFDLWVYLSSTPLLWLTVTLIVWASAERIAIASGRHPAVNPVLISIIVLGAILILTGTSFATYFQGAQFVHFLLGPAIVAIAVPLYRNLDRVRENTLPMIAALVAGSVTAVVSALSVAAIFGVPEPVLVSLAPKSVTAGVAMGIAEQFGGQPALTAVLVVTTGLIGAIIVTPLMNVLGLKDYAARGFAAGLAAHGIGTARAFVVDEVAGTFAGIAMALNAVLTALILPLILYWFLT
;
A
#
# COMPACT_ATOMS: atom_id res chain seq x y z
N MET A 1 19.31 25.76 14.47
CA MET A 1 19.24 24.30 14.70
C MET A 1 18.61 23.69 13.46
N THR A 2 19.13 22.58 12.93
CA THR A 2 18.63 21.99 11.68
C THR A 2 17.34 21.19 11.97
N PRO A 3 16.33 21.23 11.09
CA PRO A 3 15.04 20.57 11.31
C PRO A 3 15.12 19.08 11.69
N GLY A 4 16.16 18.38 11.21
CA GLY A 4 16.38 16.97 11.54
C GLY A 4 16.85 16.70 12.97
N PHE A 5 17.53 17.65 13.61
CA PHE A 5 18.01 17.49 14.99
C PHE A 5 16.88 17.63 16.01
N ASP A 6 15.98 18.60 15.80
CA ASP A 6 14.81 18.82 16.66
C ASP A 6 13.83 17.64 16.59
N LEU A 7 13.68 17.02 15.42
CA LEU A 7 12.89 15.79 15.25
C LEU A 7 13.47 14.64 16.07
N TRP A 8 14.79 14.45 16.08
CA TRP A 8 15.44 13.34 16.79
C TRP A 8 15.31 13.45 18.31
N VAL A 9 15.40 14.67 18.85
CA VAL A 9 15.20 14.96 20.28
C VAL A 9 13.73 14.81 20.68
N TYR A 10 12.79 15.22 19.83
CA TYR A 10 11.36 15.02 20.06
C TYR A 10 10.95 13.54 20.02
N LEU A 11 11.51 12.79 19.06
CA LEU A 11 11.31 11.36 18.94
C LEU A 11 11.90 10.58 20.12
N SER A 12 13.07 10.97 20.64
CA SER A 12 13.70 10.29 21.80
C SER A 12 13.07 10.64 23.15
N SER A 13 12.31 11.73 23.24
CA SER A 13 11.66 12.21 24.47
C SER A 13 10.19 11.80 24.62
N THR A 14 9.56 11.25 23.57
CA THR A 14 8.18 10.77 23.63
C THR A 14 8.07 9.35 24.20
N PRO A 15 6.95 8.98 24.84
CA PRO A 15 6.76 7.64 25.37
C PRO A 15 6.78 6.60 24.23
N LEU A 16 7.83 5.79 24.17
CA LEU A 16 8.00 4.71 23.18
C LEU A 16 7.00 3.55 23.36
N LEU A 17 6.10 3.63 24.34
CA LEU A 17 5.11 2.61 24.66
C LEU A 17 4.33 2.17 23.42
N TRP A 18 3.76 3.10 22.65
CA TRP A 18 2.95 2.74 21.49
C TRP A 18 3.79 2.14 20.36
N LEU A 19 5.03 2.59 20.17
CA LEU A 19 5.97 1.93 19.26
C LEU A 19 6.23 0.48 19.70
N THR A 20 6.53 0.26 20.98
CA THR A 20 6.77 -1.07 21.54
C THR A 20 5.54 -1.97 21.40
N VAL A 21 4.35 -1.47 21.70
CA VAL A 21 3.09 -2.21 21.53
C VAL A 21 2.89 -2.59 20.06
N THR A 22 3.07 -1.67 19.12
CA THR A 22 2.99 -1.96 17.68
C THR A 22 3.97 -3.05 17.26
N LEU A 23 5.23 -2.98 17.71
CA LEU A 23 6.24 -3.99 17.38
C LEU A 23 5.92 -5.37 17.99
N ILE A 24 5.43 -5.43 19.23
CA ILE A 24 5.03 -6.68 19.89
C ILE A 24 3.83 -7.31 19.17
N VAL A 25 2.82 -6.50 18.85
CA VAL A 25 1.63 -6.97 18.13
C VAL A 25 2.03 -7.48 16.76
N TRP A 26 2.87 -6.74 16.02
CA TRP A 26 3.39 -7.16 14.72
C TRP A 26 4.17 -8.48 14.80
N ALA A 27 5.11 -8.60 15.73
CA ALA A 27 5.92 -9.81 15.89
C ALA A 27 5.06 -11.03 16.26
N SER A 28 4.03 -10.82 17.09
CA SER A 28 3.07 -11.86 17.45
C SER A 28 2.23 -12.27 16.24
N ALA A 29 1.72 -11.31 15.48
CA ALA A 29 0.96 -11.53 14.27
C ALA A 29 1.76 -12.30 13.21
N GLU A 30 3.05 -11.96 13.01
CA GLU A 30 3.94 -12.68 12.09
C GLU A 30 4.17 -14.12 12.55
N ARG A 31 4.37 -14.36 13.85
CA ARG A 31 4.49 -15.73 14.38
C ARG A 31 3.22 -16.56 14.14
N ILE A 32 2.04 -15.97 14.32
CA ILE A 32 0.76 -16.62 14.03
C ILE A 32 0.66 -16.93 12.53
N ALA A 33 1.04 -16.00 11.67
CA ALA A 33 1.05 -16.20 10.22
C ALA A 33 2.00 -17.36 9.82
N ILE A 34 3.20 -17.42 10.38
CA ILE A 34 4.15 -18.51 10.14
C ILE A 34 3.57 -19.85 10.62
N ALA A 35 3.02 -19.89 11.84
CA ALA A 35 2.42 -21.11 12.41
C ALA A 35 1.23 -21.63 11.58
N SER A 36 0.52 -20.75 10.88
CA SER A 36 -0.57 -21.12 9.96
C SER A 36 -0.11 -21.64 8.58
N GLY A 37 1.20 -21.80 8.36
CA GLY A 37 1.76 -22.10 7.04
C GLY A 37 1.64 -20.92 6.07
N ARG A 38 1.60 -19.69 6.59
CA ARG A 38 1.45 -18.44 5.82
C ARG A 38 0.17 -18.41 4.99
N HIS A 39 -0.92 -18.95 5.54
CA HIS A 39 -2.23 -18.90 4.90
C HIS A 39 -2.64 -17.45 4.61
N PRO A 40 -3.10 -17.10 3.38
CA PRO A 40 -3.36 -15.71 3.00
C PRO A 40 -4.30 -14.94 3.94
N ALA A 41 -5.32 -15.62 4.49
CA ALA A 41 -6.27 -15.02 5.43
C ALA A 41 -5.63 -14.68 6.80
N VAL A 42 -4.51 -15.29 7.15
CA VAL A 42 -3.76 -15.02 8.39
C VAL A 42 -2.70 -13.97 8.09
N ASN A 43 -3.16 -12.77 7.69
CA ASN A 43 -2.29 -11.68 7.27
C ASN A 43 -1.80 -10.88 8.51
N PRO A 44 -0.49 -10.76 8.75
CA PRO A 44 0.06 -10.03 9.90
C PRO A 44 -0.40 -8.58 9.99
N VAL A 45 -0.57 -7.89 8.85
CA VAL A 45 -1.07 -6.51 8.80
C VAL A 45 -2.50 -6.44 9.32
N LEU A 46 -3.38 -7.33 8.86
CA LEU A 46 -4.77 -7.38 9.31
C LEU A 46 -4.88 -7.67 10.80
N ILE A 47 -4.15 -8.68 11.26
CA ILE A 47 -4.12 -9.05 12.68
C ILE A 47 -3.64 -7.86 13.51
N SER A 48 -2.60 -7.16 13.06
CA SER A 48 -2.07 -6.00 13.76
C SER A 48 -3.08 -4.85 13.83
N ILE A 49 -3.78 -4.56 12.74
CA ILE A 49 -4.82 -3.52 12.71
C ILE A 49 -5.96 -3.86 13.69
N ILE A 50 -6.46 -5.09 13.66
CA ILE A 50 -7.55 -5.53 14.53
C ILE A 50 -7.12 -5.46 16.00
N VAL A 51 -5.95 -6.00 16.33
CA VAL A 51 -5.47 -6.07 17.71
C VAL A 51 -5.16 -4.68 18.26
N LEU A 52 -4.43 -3.84 17.51
CA LEU A 52 -4.15 -2.46 17.94
C LEU A 52 -5.43 -1.64 18.05
N GLY A 53 -6.34 -1.75 17.09
CA GLY A 53 -7.64 -1.08 17.14
C GLY A 53 -8.44 -1.48 18.38
N ALA A 54 -8.51 -2.78 18.69
CA ALA A 54 -9.17 -3.28 19.88
C ALA A 54 -8.51 -2.76 21.17
N ILE A 55 -7.17 -2.75 21.24
CA ILE A 55 -6.44 -2.19 22.39
C ILE A 55 -6.82 -0.73 22.59
N LEU A 56 -6.75 0.10 21.54
CA LEU A 56 -7.06 1.54 21.64
C LEU A 56 -8.50 1.80 22.08
N ILE A 57 -9.46 1.01 21.57
CA ILE A 57 -10.87 1.12 21.97
C ILE A 57 -11.04 0.72 23.44
N LEU A 58 -10.45 -0.41 23.86
CA LEU A 58 -10.56 -0.91 25.23
C LEU A 58 -9.87 -0.01 26.25
N THR A 59 -8.76 0.65 25.87
CA THR A 59 -8.04 1.59 26.73
C THR A 59 -8.56 3.02 26.63
N GLY A 60 -9.54 3.30 25.77
CA GLY A 60 -10.04 4.65 25.50
C GLY A 60 -8.98 5.61 24.97
N THR A 61 -7.91 5.10 24.35
CA THR A 61 -6.80 5.92 23.86
C THR A 61 -7.15 6.51 22.49
N SER A 62 -7.00 7.83 22.36
CA SER A 62 -7.20 8.49 21.07
C SER A 62 -6.15 8.06 20.04
N PHE A 63 -6.54 8.01 18.77
CA PHE A 63 -5.61 7.74 17.67
C PHE A 63 -4.43 8.73 17.65
N ALA A 64 -4.68 10.01 17.96
CA ALA A 64 -3.64 11.03 18.01
C ALA A 64 -2.55 10.69 19.06
N THR A 65 -2.96 10.22 20.24
CA THR A 65 -2.03 9.79 21.30
C THR A 65 -1.21 8.58 20.86
N TYR A 66 -1.84 7.59 20.24
CA TYR A 66 -1.13 6.45 19.64
C TYR A 66 -0.13 6.91 18.58
N PHE A 67 -0.56 7.78 17.68
CA PHE A 67 0.22 8.27 16.54
C PHE A 67 1.43 9.10 16.97
N GLN A 68 1.35 9.83 18.10
CA GLN A 68 2.51 10.52 18.69
C GLN A 68 3.62 9.52 19.09
N GLY A 69 3.27 8.38 19.70
CA GLY A 69 4.25 7.34 20.03
C GLY A 69 4.72 6.52 18.83
N ALA A 70 3.97 6.50 17.73
CA ALA A 70 4.31 5.78 16.50
C ALA A 70 5.06 6.63 15.45
N GLN A 71 5.43 7.88 15.76
CA GLN A 71 6.07 8.81 14.83
C GLN A 71 7.35 8.26 14.19
N PHE A 72 8.13 7.42 14.88
CA PHE A 72 9.31 6.78 14.30
C PHE A 72 8.97 5.94 13.06
N VAL A 73 7.92 5.12 13.12
CA VAL A 73 7.50 4.29 11.98
C VAL A 73 6.95 5.18 10.87
N HIS A 74 6.20 6.22 11.22
CA HIS A 74 5.70 7.19 10.25
C HIS A 74 6.83 7.92 9.52
N PHE A 75 7.86 8.37 10.24
CA PHE A 75 9.06 8.98 9.66
C PHE A 75 9.77 8.02 8.68
N LEU A 76 9.89 6.74 9.05
CA LEU A 76 10.51 5.71 8.20
C LEU A 76 9.75 5.46 6.89
N LEU A 77 8.49 5.91 6.75
CA LEU A 77 7.76 5.82 5.49
C LEU A 77 8.46 6.59 4.37
N GLY A 78 9.04 7.76 4.65
CA GLY A 78 9.77 8.54 3.64
C GLY A 78 10.97 7.76 3.04
N PRO A 79 11.95 7.35 3.86
CA PRO A 79 13.06 6.51 3.42
C PRO A 79 12.61 5.18 2.79
N ALA A 80 11.56 4.54 3.31
CA ALA A 80 11.02 3.31 2.73
C ALA A 80 10.46 3.53 1.31
N ILE A 81 9.76 4.65 1.07
CA ILE A 81 9.27 5.03 -0.27
C ILE A 81 10.43 5.23 -1.24
N VAL A 82 11.53 5.86 -0.80
CA VAL A 82 12.73 6.01 -1.65
C VAL A 82 13.41 4.66 -1.88
N ALA A 83 13.52 3.81 -0.85
CA ALA A 83 14.16 2.50 -0.94
C ALA A 83 13.44 1.53 -1.91
N ILE A 84 12.16 1.75 -2.21
CA ILE A 84 11.42 1.02 -3.25
C ILE A 84 12.07 1.15 -4.64
N ALA A 85 12.87 2.18 -4.90
CA ALA A 85 13.64 2.29 -6.14
C ALA A 85 14.77 1.26 -6.25
N VAL A 86 15.22 0.67 -5.13
CA VAL A 86 16.37 -0.25 -5.10
C VAL A 86 16.08 -1.56 -5.86
N PRO A 87 14.95 -2.27 -5.65
CA PRO A 87 14.58 -3.43 -6.47
C PRO A 87 14.52 -3.13 -7.97
N LEU A 88 13.99 -1.96 -8.36
CA LEU A 88 13.94 -1.52 -9.76
C LEU A 88 15.35 -1.35 -10.33
N TYR A 89 16.22 -0.63 -9.61
CA TYR A 89 17.60 -0.40 -10.01
C TYR A 89 18.41 -1.70 -10.12
N ARG A 90 18.25 -2.62 -9.15
CA ARG A 90 18.96 -3.91 -9.13
C ARG A 90 18.52 -4.88 -10.23
N ASN A 91 17.33 -4.69 -10.81
CA ASN A 91 16.77 -5.57 -11.83
C ASN A 91 16.61 -4.88 -13.18
N LEU A 92 17.38 -3.81 -13.45
CA LEU A 92 17.27 -3.02 -14.68
C LEU A 92 17.37 -3.84 -15.97
N ASP A 93 18.22 -4.88 -16.00
CA ASP A 93 18.37 -5.72 -17.19
C ASP A 93 17.09 -6.51 -17.48
N ARG A 94 16.48 -7.12 -16.46
CA ARG A 94 15.19 -7.81 -16.60
C ARG A 94 14.05 -6.87 -16.96
N VAL A 95 14.08 -5.64 -16.42
CA VAL A 95 13.12 -4.59 -16.78
C VAL A 95 13.28 -4.23 -18.25
N ARG A 96 14.51 -4.05 -18.73
CA ARG A 96 14.81 -3.73 -20.14
C ARG A 96 14.31 -4.82 -21.07
N GLU A 97 14.59 -6.08 -20.77
CA GLU A 97 14.13 -7.24 -21.55
C GLU A 97 12.60 -7.33 -21.63
N ASN A 98 11.88 -6.90 -20.59
CA ASN A 98 10.43 -7.01 -20.49
C ASN A 98 9.70 -5.65 -20.58
N THR A 99 10.37 -4.61 -21.09
CA THR A 99 9.87 -3.22 -21.06
C THR A 99 8.48 -3.11 -21.69
N LEU A 100 8.30 -3.66 -22.88
CA LEU A 100 7.06 -3.52 -23.64
C LEU A 100 5.87 -4.22 -22.95
N PRO A 101 5.96 -5.53 -22.58
CA PRO A 101 4.91 -6.18 -21.78
C PRO A 101 4.62 -5.45 -20.46
N MET A 102 5.64 -4.96 -19.76
CA MET A 102 5.48 -4.26 -18.50
C MET A 102 4.76 -2.92 -18.66
N ILE A 103 5.11 -2.10 -19.66
CA ILE A 103 4.41 -0.83 -19.93
C ILE A 103 2.96 -1.10 -20.31
N ALA A 104 2.70 -2.08 -21.18
CA ALA A 104 1.34 -2.43 -21.56
C ALA A 104 0.51 -2.88 -20.35
N ALA A 105 1.05 -3.78 -19.52
CA ALA A 105 0.40 -4.24 -18.30
C ALA A 105 0.20 -3.10 -17.28
N LEU A 106 1.17 -2.20 -17.18
CA LEU A 106 1.11 -1.04 -16.28
C LEU A 106 0.01 -0.08 -16.67
N VAL A 107 -0.08 0.30 -17.94
CA VAL A 107 -1.10 1.22 -18.45
C VAL A 107 -2.48 0.58 -18.38
N ALA A 108 -2.63 -0.65 -18.87
CA ALA A 108 -3.90 -1.36 -18.82
C ALA A 108 -4.37 -1.55 -17.38
N GLY A 109 -3.47 -1.97 -16.49
CA GLY A 109 -3.78 -2.21 -15.08
C GLY A 109 -4.12 -0.92 -14.32
N SER A 110 -3.34 0.14 -14.47
CA SER A 110 -3.54 1.40 -13.74
C SER A 110 -4.85 2.08 -14.14
N VAL A 111 -5.12 2.16 -15.45
CA VAL A 111 -6.38 2.71 -15.99
C VAL A 111 -7.55 1.85 -15.52
N THR A 112 -7.45 0.53 -15.61
CA THR A 112 -8.50 -0.37 -15.12
C THR A 112 -8.75 -0.17 -13.63
N ALA A 113 -7.70 -0.08 -12.82
CA ALA A 113 -7.82 0.07 -11.37
C ALA A 113 -8.51 1.38 -10.97
N VAL A 114 -8.21 2.49 -11.63
CA VAL A 114 -8.82 3.81 -11.37
C VAL A 114 -10.26 3.83 -11.90
N VAL A 115 -10.45 3.52 -13.19
CA VAL A 115 -11.76 3.63 -13.84
C VAL A 115 -12.76 2.68 -13.21
N SER A 116 -12.40 1.42 -12.95
CA SER A 116 -13.33 0.48 -12.31
C SER A 116 -13.74 0.94 -10.92
N ALA A 117 -12.81 1.47 -10.12
CA ALA A 117 -13.12 1.96 -8.77
C ALA A 117 -14.06 3.16 -8.81
N LEU A 118 -13.77 4.13 -9.69
CA LEU A 118 -14.60 5.33 -9.86
C LEU A 118 -15.99 4.98 -10.40
N SER A 119 -16.07 4.17 -11.46
CA SER A 119 -17.34 3.77 -12.07
C SER A 119 -18.22 3.01 -11.08
N VAL A 120 -17.66 2.03 -10.35
CA VAL A 120 -18.43 1.29 -9.33
C VAL A 120 -18.93 2.25 -8.25
N ALA A 121 -18.06 3.11 -7.69
CA ALA A 121 -18.47 4.04 -6.64
C ALA A 121 -19.52 5.06 -7.12
N ALA A 122 -19.40 5.57 -8.35
CA ALA A 122 -20.36 6.50 -8.92
C ALA A 122 -21.74 5.86 -9.14
N ILE A 123 -21.80 4.57 -9.55
CA ILE A 123 -23.06 3.83 -9.66
C ILE A 123 -23.80 3.77 -8.31
N PHE A 124 -23.07 3.72 -7.19
CA PHE A 124 -23.63 3.76 -5.85
C PHE A 124 -23.92 5.18 -5.33
N GLY A 125 -23.76 6.23 -6.15
CA GLY A 125 -24.03 7.61 -5.78
C GLY A 125 -23.04 8.18 -4.75
N VAL A 126 -21.80 7.68 -4.74
CA VAL A 126 -20.77 8.14 -3.82
C VAL A 126 -20.40 9.61 -4.11
N PRO A 127 -20.33 10.49 -3.09
CA PRO A 127 -19.99 11.90 -3.29
C PRO A 127 -18.61 12.13 -3.90
N GLU A 128 -18.46 13.20 -4.68
CA GLU A 128 -17.22 13.57 -5.37
C GLU A 128 -15.96 13.61 -4.47
N PRO A 129 -15.97 14.20 -3.26
CA PRO A 129 -14.78 14.19 -2.40
C PRO A 129 -14.31 12.77 -2.02
N VAL A 130 -15.25 11.83 -1.93
CA VAL A 130 -14.95 10.42 -1.66
C VAL A 130 -14.42 9.73 -2.92
N LEU A 131 -14.95 10.06 -4.10
CA LEU A 131 -14.43 9.57 -5.39
C LEU A 131 -12.98 10.00 -5.61
N VAL A 132 -12.66 11.27 -5.36
CA VAL A 132 -11.28 11.79 -5.44
C VAL A 132 -10.36 11.07 -4.46
N SER A 133 -10.83 10.80 -3.24
CA SER A 133 -10.07 10.04 -2.22
C SER A 133 -9.89 8.56 -2.60
N LEU A 134 -10.81 8.00 -3.38
CA LEU A 134 -10.78 6.60 -3.83
C LEU A 134 -9.87 6.41 -5.06
N ALA A 135 -9.78 7.42 -5.92
CA ALA A 135 -9.09 7.35 -7.20
C ALA A 135 -7.64 6.81 -7.10
N PRO A 136 -6.78 7.27 -6.15
CA PRO A 136 -5.42 6.75 -6.03
C PRO A 136 -5.30 5.52 -5.10
N LYS A 137 -6.38 4.79 -4.79
CA LYS A 137 -6.35 3.68 -3.79
C LYS A 137 -5.33 2.57 -4.08
N SER A 138 -4.88 2.43 -5.33
CA SER A 138 -4.01 1.34 -5.79
C SER A 138 -2.52 1.73 -5.83
N VAL A 139 -2.14 2.88 -5.25
CA VAL A 139 -0.73 3.23 -5.00
C VAL A 139 -0.42 3.19 -3.51
N THR A 140 0.82 3.47 -3.11
CA THR A 140 1.20 3.47 -1.69
C THR A 140 0.53 4.61 -0.94
N ALA A 141 0.23 4.40 0.35
CA ALA A 141 -0.59 5.33 1.14
C ALA A 141 -0.04 6.77 1.14
N GLY A 142 1.28 6.94 1.27
CA GLY A 142 1.91 8.27 1.22
C GLY A 142 1.71 8.98 -0.12
N VAL A 143 1.91 8.28 -1.23
CA VAL A 143 1.71 8.83 -2.58
C VAL A 143 0.23 9.13 -2.82
N ALA A 144 -0.65 8.20 -2.45
CA ALA A 144 -2.08 8.35 -2.64
C ALA A 144 -2.65 9.55 -1.88
N MET A 145 -2.25 9.71 -0.60
CA MET A 145 -2.66 10.85 0.22
C MET A 145 -2.22 12.18 -0.39
N GLY A 146 -0.96 12.27 -0.84
CA GLY A 146 -0.45 13.48 -1.49
C GLY A 146 -1.17 13.81 -2.79
N ILE A 147 -1.52 12.80 -3.60
CA ILE A 147 -2.33 13.01 -4.80
C ILE A 147 -3.73 13.48 -4.41
N ALA A 148 -4.41 12.77 -3.51
CA ALA A 148 -5.79 13.10 -3.12
C ALA A 148 -5.90 14.53 -2.56
N GLU A 149 -4.95 14.96 -1.73
CA GLU A 149 -4.91 16.31 -1.17
C GLU A 149 -4.85 17.40 -2.25
N GLN A 150 -4.06 17.18 -3.32
CA GLN A 150 -3.96 18.13 -4.44
C GLN A 150 -5.27 18.29 -5.22
N PHE A 151 -6.14 17.27 -5.23
CA PHE A 151 -7.41 17.27 -5.95
C PHE A 151 -8.63 17.52 -5.04
N GLY A 152 -8.41 17.90 -3.77
CA GLY A 152 -9.51 18.20 -2.82
C GLY A 152 -10.13 16.97 -2.15
N GLY A 153 -9.49 15.80 -2.25
CA GLY A 153 -9.83 14.60 -1.50
C GLY A 153 -9.38 14.66 -0.04
N GLN A 154 -9.82 13.69 0.76
CA GLN A 154 -9.48 13.58 2.18
C GLN A 154 -8.32 12.57 2.37
N PRO A 155 -7.12 13.00 2.82
CA PRO A 155 -5.98 12.11 3.01
C PRO A 155 -6.25 10.95 3.98
N ALA A 156 -6.93 11.21 5.10
CA ALA A 156 -7.24 10.18 6.08
C ALA A 156 -8.12 9.06 5.49
N LEU A 157 -9.14 9.43 4.71
CA LEU A 157 -10.00 8.47 4.01
C LEU A 157 -9.22 7.71 2.95
N THR A 158 -8.37 8.41 2.19
CA THR A 158 -7.50 7.81 1.18
C THR A 158 -6.60 6.74 1.78
N ALA A 159 -5.97 7.00 2.94
CA ALA A 159 -5.15 6.01 3.64
C ALA A 159 -5.94 4.74 3.99
N VAL A 160 -7.17 4.88 4.48
CA VAL A 160 -8.06 3.75 4.80
C VAL A 160 -8.38 2.93 3.55
N LEU A 161 -8.74 3.61 2.44
CA LEU A 161 -9.06 2.96 1.17
C LEU A 161 -7.87 2.21 0.56
N VAL A 162 -6.67 2.81 0.65
CA VAL A 162 -5.42 2.18 0.24
C VAL A 162 -5.14 0.94 1.08
N VAL A 163 -5.11 1.05 2.41
CA VAL A 163 -4.84 -0.09 3.29
C VAL A 163 -5.85 -1.23 3.05
N THR A 164 -7.11 -0.89 2.88
CA THR A 164 -8.17 -1.85 2.56
C THR A 164 -7.92 -2.54 1.22
N THR A 165 -7.59 -1.78 0.18
CA THR A 165 -7.24 -2.32 -1.15
C THR A 165 -6.07 -3.28 -1.08
N GLY A 166 -4.98 -2.87 -0.42
CA GLY A 166 -3.79 -3.68 -0.28
C GLY A 166 -4.04 -4.96 0.50
N LEU A 167 -4.87 -4.91 1.55
CA LEU A 167 -5.20 -6.08 2.33
C LEU A 167 -6.07 -7.07 1.55
N ILE A 168 -7.12 -6.60 0.89
CA ILE A 168 -7.96 -7.42 0.01
C ILE A 168 -7.09 -8.10 -1.04
N GLY A 169 -6.19 -7.34 -1.69
CA GLY A 169 -5.28 -7.87 -2.68
C GLY A 169 -4.31 -8.90 -2.11
N ALA A 170 -3.71 -8.66 -0.95
CA ALA A 170 -2.80 -9.62 -0.31
C ALA A 170 -3.49 -10.94 0.08
N ILE A 171 -4.78 -10.92 0.37
CA ILE A 171 -5.56 -12.13 0.68
C ILE A 171 -6.00 -12.85 -0.61
N ILE A 172 -6.47 -12.10 -1.61
CA ILE A 172 -7.19 -12.66 -2.78
C ILE A 172 -6.27 -12.96 -3.98
N VAL A 173 -5.23 -12.16 -4.22
CA VAL A 173 -4.48 -12.22 -5.48
C VAL A 173 -3.80 -13.58 -5.69
N THR A 174 -3.14 -14.12 -4.66
CA THR A 174 -2.44 -15.40 -4.80
C THR A 174 -3.39 -16.57 -5.08
N PRO A 175 -4.48 -16.79 -4.28
CA PRO A 175 -5.48 -17.79 -4.60
C PRO A 175 -6.10 -17.61 -6.00
N LEU A 176 -6.46 -16.38 -6.36
CA LEU A 176 -7.05 -16.08 -7.67
C LEU A 176 -6.12 -16.50 -8.82
N MET A 177 -4.84 -16.12 -8.74
CA MET A 177 -3.85 -16.50 -9.76
C MET A 177 -3.61 -18.01 -9.83
N ASN A 178 -3.69 -18.72 -8.71
CA ASN A 178 -3.61 -20.19 -8.70
C ASN A 178 -4.80 -20.82 -9.42
N VAL A 179 -6.03 -20.34 -9.17
CA VAL A 179 -7.25 -20.82 -9.84
C VAL A 179 -7.21 -20.53 -11.34
N LEU A 180 -6.70 -19.36 -11.73
CA LEU A 180 -6.50 -18.99 -13.14
C LEU A 180 -5.33 -19.74 -13.81
N GLY A 181 -4.59 -20.58 -13.08
CA GLY A 181 -3.48 -21.37 -13.63
C GLY A 181 -2.28 -20.54 -14.07
N LEU A 182 -2.12 -19.31 -13.54
CA LEU A 182 -1.01 -18.43 -13.87
C LEU A 182 0.26 -18.92 -13.16
N LYS A 183 1.27 -19.32 -13.95
CA LYS A 183 2.52 -19.92 -13.43
C LYS A 183 3.71 -18.96 -13.38
N ASP A 184 3.69 -17.90 -14.18
CA ASP A 184 4.78 -16.94 -14.25
C ASP A 184 4.79 -16.02 -13.03
N TYR A 185 5.75 -16.22 -12.12
CA TYR A 185 5.90 -15.40 -10.92
C TYR A 185 6.23 -13.94 -11.20
N ALA A 186 6.90 -13.60 -12.31
CA ALA A 186 7.14 -12.21 -12.68
C ALA A 186 5.81 -11.51 -13.01
N ALA A 187 4.97 -12.13 -13.84
CA ALA A 187 3.65 -11.60 -14.18
C ALA A 187 2.72 -11.52 -12.96
N ARG A 188 2.72 -12.56 -12.13
CA ARG A 188 1.95 -12.60 -10.87
C ARG A 188 2.38 -11.50 -9.92
N GLY A 189 3.68 -11.35 -9.73
CA GLY A 189 4.29 -10.29 -8.93
C GLY A 189 3.86 -8.93 -9.43
N PHE A 190 4.07 -8.68 -10.72
CA PHE A 190 3.74 -7.40 -11.35
C PHE A 190 2.27 -7.02 -11.14
N ALA A 191 1.35 -7.95 -11.40
CA ALA A 191 -0.08 -7.74 -11.18
C ALA A 191 -0.43 -7.52 -9.69
N ALA A 192 0.20 -8.25 -8.77
CA ALA A 192 -0.01 -8.08 -7.33
C ALA A 192 0.44 -6.70 -6.84
N GLY A 193 1.63 -6.25 -7.24
CA GLY A 193 2.17 -4.94 -6.88
C GLY A 193 1.38 -3.78 -7.48
N LEU A 194 0.87 -3.95 -8.70
CA LEU A 194 0.02 -2.96 -9.36
C LEU A 194 -1.34 -2.83 -8.67
N ALA A 195 -2.00 -3.95 -8.37
CA ALA A 195 -3.37 -3.95 -7.83
C ALA A 195 -3.42 -3.67 -6.32
N ALA A 196 -2.39 -4.06 -5.57
CA ALA A 196 -2.41 -4.12 -4.11
C ALA A 196 -1.20 -3.45 -3.43
N HIS A 197 -0.40 -2.70 -4.20
CA HIS A 197 0.69 -1.83 -3.74
C HIS A 197 1.61 -2.53 -2.70
N GLY A 198 2.14 -1.78 -1.73
CA GLY A 198 3.11 -2.27 -0.75
C GLY A 198 2.66 -3.49 0.07
N ILE A 199 1.38 -3.60 0.43
CA ILE A 199 0.89 -4.75 1.21
C ILE A 199 0.86 -6.00 0.32
N GLY A 200 0.40 -5.87 -0.92
CA GLY A 200 0.47 -6.92 -1.93
C GLY A 200 1.89 -7.33 -2.27
N THR A 201 2.81 -6.37 -2.41
CA THR A 201 4.24 -6.62 -2.65
C THR A 201 4.89 -7.37 -1.50
N ALA A 202 4.62 -6.99 -0.26
CA ALA A 202 5.11 -7.72 0.91
C ALA A 202 4.60 -9.17 0.91
N ARG A 203 3.32 -9.38 0.54
CA ARG A 203 2.78 -10.74 0.38
C ARG A 203 3.43 -11.49 -0.78
N ALA A 204 3.74 -10.83 -1.89
CA ALA A 204 4.39 -11.45 -3.03
C ALA A 204 5.78 -12.00 -2.65
N PHE A 205 6.57 -11.29 -1.84
CA PHE A 205 7.84 -11.81 -1.31
C PHE A 205 7.69 -13.05 -0.43
N VAL A 206 6.55 -13.19 0.25
CA VAL A 206 6.24 -14.40 1.04
C VAL A 206 5.91 -15.59 0.14
N VAL A 207 5.36 -15.32 -1.05
CA VAL A 207 4.98 -16.35 -2.02
C VAL A 207 6.18 -16.81 -2.85
N ASP A 208 6.95 -15.87 -3.40
CA ASP A 208 8.12 -16.13 -4.25
C ASP A 208 9.00 -14.86 -4.38
N GLU A 209 10.32 -15.04 -4.43
CA GLU A 209 11.27 -13.91 -4.49
C GLU A 209 11.18 -13.12 -5.82
N VAL A 210 10.96 -13.82 -6.95
CA VAL A 210 10.77 -13.19 -8.26
C VAL A 210 9.45 -12.42 -8.26
N ALA A 211 8.38 -13.01 -7.72
CA ALA A 211 7.10 -12.30 -7.59
C ALA A 211 7.23 -11.04 -6.72
N GLY A 212 7.90 -11.11 -5.58
CA GLY A 212 8.15 -9.94 -4.74
C GLY A 212 8.93 -8.84 -5.46
N THR A 213 9.95 -9.23 -6.22
CA THR A 213 10.76 -8.29 -7.01
C THR A 213 9.93 -7.55 -8.06
N PHE A 214 9.17 -8.27 -8.88
CA PHE A 214 8.33 -7.67 -9.92
C PHE A 214 7.13 -6.89 -9.34
N ALA A 215 6.61 -7.30 -8.18
CA ALA A 215 5.61 -6.53 -7.44
C ALA A 215 6.16 -5.19 -6.96
N GLY A 216 7.39 -5.17 -6.44
CA GLY A 216 8.07 -3.94 -6.05
C GLY A 216 8.26 -2.97 -7.21
N ILE A 217 8.66 -3.49 -8.37
CA ILE A 217 8.79 -2.73 -9.61
C ILE A 217 7.44 -2.16 -10.05
N ALA A 218 6.40 -3.00 -10.12
CA ALA A 218 5.07 -2.57 -10.52
C ALA A 218 4.51 -1.49 -9.59
N MET A 219 4.65 -1.66 -8.29
CA MET A 219 4.24 -0.66 -7.29
C MET A 219 4.95 0.69 -7.51
N ALA A 220 6.26 0.68 -7.76
CA ALA A 220 7.04 1.89 -7.99
C ALA A 220 6.59 2.63 -9.26
N LEU A 221 6.46 1.88 -10.37
CA LEU A 221 6.03 2.42 -11.64
C LEU A 221 4.57 2.89 -11.59
N ASN A 222 3.70 2.18 -10.88
CA ASN A 222 2.29 2.51 -10.76
C ASN A 222 2.08 3.80 -9.95
N ALA A 223 2.92 4.07 -8.95
CA ALA A 223 2.90 5.34 -8.23
C ALA A 223 3.13 6.54 -9.17
N VAL A 224 4.14 6.44 -10.04
CA VAL A 224 4.45 7.48 -11.03
C VAL A 224 3.34 7.59 -12.07
N LEU A 225 2.94 6.47 -12.68
CA LEU A 225 1.94 6.51 -13.74
C LEU A 225 0.59 7.01 -13.23
N THR A 226 0.15 6.55 -12.05
CA THR A 226 -1.11 7.00 -11.44
C THR A 226 -1.08 8.51 -11.22
N ALA A 227 0.01 9.07 -10.68
CA ALA A 227 0.15 10.52 -10.49
C ALA A 227 0.01 11.31 -11.80
N LEU A 228 0.41 10.73 -12.94
CA LEU A 228 0.30 11.36 -14.26
C LEU A 228 -1.08 11.21 -14.90
N ILE A 229 -1.72 10.04 -14.77
CA ILE A 229 -3.00 9.77 -15.45
C ILE A 229 -4.21 10.26 -14.64
N LEU A 230 -4.11 10.31 -13.31
CA LEU A 230 -5.24 10.65 -12.45
C LEU A 230 -5.84 12.04 -12.72
N PRO A 231 -5.05 13.12 -12.93
CA PRO A 231 -5.61 14.43 -13.24
C PRO A 231 -6.49 14.40 -14.49
N LEU A 232 -6.04 13.67 -15.52
CA LEU A 232 -6.80 13.51 -16.77
C LEU A 232 -8.07 12.70 -16.53
N ILE A 233 -7.97 11.55 -15.85
CA ILE A 233 -9.13 10.68 -15.59
C ILE A 233 -10.18 11.42 -14.74
N LEU A 234 -9.79 12.12 -13.68
CA LEU A 234 -10.71 12.88 -12.84
C LEU A 234 -11.37 14.02 -13.61
N TYR A 235 -10.63 14.72 -14.47
CA TYR A 235 -11.22 15.73 -15.36
C TYR A 235 -12.33 15.12 -16.23
N TRP A 236 -12.09 14.02 -16.92
CA TRP A 236 -13.13 13.38 -17.74
C TRP A 236 -14.28 12.76 -16.94
N PHE A 237 -14.06 12.39 -15.67
CA PHE A 237 -15.05 11.69 -14.87
C PHE A 237 -15.99 12.61 -14.10
N LEU A 238 -15.49 13.78 -13.68
CA LEU A 238 -16.20 14.75 -12.83
C LEU A 238 -16.79 15.92 -13.63
N THR A 239 -16.43 16.08 -14.90
CA THR A 239 -16.98 17.09 -15.81
C THR A 239 -18.04 16.48 -16.71
#